data_AF-A0A974WUY1-F1
#
_entry.id   AF-A0A974WUY1-F1
#
_cell.length_a   1.000
_cell.length_b   1.000
_cell.length_c   1.000
_cell.angle_alpha   90.00
_cell.angle_beta   90.00
_cell.angle_gamma   90.00
#
_symmetry.space_group_name_H-M   'P 1'
#
loop_
_entity.id
_entity.type
_entity.pdbx_description
1 polymer ?
#
loop_
_entity_poly.entity_id
_entity_poly.type
_entity_poly.pdbx_seq_one_letter_code
_entity_poly.pdbx_strand_id
1 'polypeptide(L)'
;MSNGFYVEPSELSRISAALSTAAGQTGEAGSAGAAVTALSPQAFGIICSFFTPPCLAFSSAALTAIGAIEGALGKGAGAVDACSADFQKTDAAVAQMHDKLRGTL
;
A
#
# COMPACT_ATOMS: atom_id res chain seq x y z
N MET A 1 10.28 4.26 30.61
CA MET A 1 10.63 5.44 29.80
C MET A 1 10.09 5.18 28.41
N SER A 2 8.92 5.73 28.09
CA SER A 2 8.35 5.60 26.75
C SER A 2 9.15 6.48 25.80
N ASN A 3 9.89 5.87 24.88
CA ASN A 3 10.36 6.57 23.68
C ASN A 3 9.12 6.84 22.82
N GLY A 4 8.34 7.85 23.22
CA GLY A 4 7.22 8.35 22.44
C GLY A 4 7.80 9.15 21.29
N PHE A 5 7.68 8.63 20.07
CA PHE A 5 7.90 9.45 18.89
C PHE A 5 6.73 10.41 18.77
N TYR A 6 7.01 11.71 18.71
CA TYR A 6 6.01 12.71 18.38
C TYR A 6 5.73 12.61 16.88
N VAL A 7 4.57 12.08 16.52
CA VAL A 7 4.13 11.97 15.13
C VAL A 7 2.85 12.76 14.99
N GLU A 8 2.84 13.73 14.07
CA GLU A 8 1.65 14.50 13.78
C GLU A 8 0.63 13.60 13.02
N PRO A 9 -0.66 13.60 13.38
CA PRO A 9 -1.68 12.81 12.69
C PRO A 9 -1.79 13.13 11.18
N SER A 10 -1.45 14.35 10.77
CA SER A 10 -1.40 14.75 9.37
C SER A 10 -0.28 14.02 8.59
N GLU A 11 0.88 13.83 9.22
CA GLU A 11 2.01 13.09 8.63
C GLU A 11 1.69 11.60 8.52
N LEU A 12 0.96 11.01 9.47
CA LEU A 12 0.46 9.63 9.34
C LEU A 12 -0.47 9.50 8.11
N SER A 13 -1.41 10.42 7.97
CA SER A 13 -2.38 10.42 6.85
C SER A 13 -1.69 10.66 5.49
N ARG A 14 -0.61 11.44 5.46
CA ARG A 14 0.22 11.63 4.26
C ARG A 14 1.00 10.36 3.91
N ILE A 15 1.55 9.66 4.91
CA ILE A 15 2.29 8.42 4.72
C ILE A 15 1.36 7.29 4.24
N SER A 16 0.15 7.17 4.79
CA SER A 16 -0.84 6.20 4.31
C SER A 16 -1.27 6.46 2.87
N ALA A 17 -1.49 7.73 2.49
CA ALA A 17 -1.78 8.11 1.11
C ALA A 17 -0.61 7.77 0.14
N ALA A 18 0.63 8.00 0.57
CA ALA A 18 1.82 7.63 -0.21
C ALA A 18 1.95 6.11 -0.38
N LEU A 19 1.71 5.33 0.69
CA LEU A 19 1.68 3.87 0.66
C LEU A 19 0.58 3.33 -0.27
N SER A 20 -0.62 3.93 -0.22
CA SER A 20 -1.73 3.56 -1.11
C SER A 20 -1.41 3.89 -2.57
N THR A 21 -0.73 5.00 -2.84
CA THR A 21 -0.30 5.37 -4.20
C THR A 21 0.74 4.39 -4.72
N ALA A 22 1.72 4.02 -3.90
CA ALA A 22 2.74 3.03 -4.25
C ALA A 22 2.12 1.64 -4.51
N ALA A 23 1.12 1.24 -3.71
CA ALA A 23 0.35 0.02 -3.96
C ALA A 23 -0.35 0.06 -5.31
N GLY A 24 -1.02 1.17 -5.65
CA GLY A 24 -1.68 1.36 -6.94
C GLY A 24 -0.72 1.25 -8.13
N GLN A 25 0.44 1.93 -8.07
CA GLN A 25 1.48 1.85 -9.10
C GLN A 25 2.03 0.42 -9.25
N THR A 26 2.13 -0.32 -8.15
CA THR A 26 2.57 -1.72 -8.14
C THR A 26 1.53 -2.62 -8.83
N GLY A 27 0.24 -2.41 -8.58
CA GLY A 27 -0.85 -3.10 -9.26
C GLY A 27 -0.94 -2.79 -10.75
N GLU A 28 -0.68 -1.53 -11.15
CA GLU A 28 -0.58 -1.14 -12.57
C GLU A 28 0.59 -1.83 -13.27
N ALA A 29 1.77 -1.88 -12.62
CA ALA A 29 2.93 -2.59 -13.14
C ALA A 29 2.67 -4.10 -13.30
N GLY A 30 1.95 -4.71 -12.34
CA GLY A 30 1.49 -6.10 -12.44
C GLY A 30 0.54 -6.33 -13.61
N SER A 31 -0.44 -5.44 -13.78
CA SER A 31 -1.42 -5.53 -14.88
C SER A 31 -0.75 -5.34 -16.25
N ALA A 32 0.21 -4.43 -16.37
CA ALA A 32 1.00 -4.24 -17.57
C ALA A 32 1.87 -5.48 -17.89
N GLY A 33 2.50 -6.09 -16.88
CA GLY A 33 3.26 -7.34 -17.03
C GLY A 33 2.39 -8.52 -17.47
N ALA A 34 1.17 -8.61 -16.95
CA ALA A 34 0.18 -9.61 -17.38
C ALA A 34 -0.27 -9.40 -18.84
N ALA A 35 -0.45 -8.14 -19.26
CA ALA A 35 -0.79 -7.82 -20.66
C ALA A 35 0.35 -8.18 -21.64
N VAL A 36 1.61 -7.95 -21.25
CA VAL A 36 2.79 -8.30 -22.07
C VAL A 36 2.95 -9.83 -22.18
N THR A 37 2.67 -10.57 -21.12
CA THR A 37 2.72 -12.04 -21.16
C THR A 37 1.56 -12.68 -21.95
N ALA A 38 0.47 -11.94 -22.17
CA ALA A 38 -0.66 -12.35 -23.01
C ALA A 38 -0.44 -12.06 -24.51
N LEU A 39 0.54 -11.23 -24.89
CA LEU A 39 0.95 -11.06 -26.29
C LEU A 39 1.59 -12.36 -26.77
N SER A 40 0.81 -13.11 -27.54
CA SER A 40 1.02 -14.53 -27.82
C SER A 40 2.34 -14.85 -28.56
N PRO A 41 2.91 -16.07 -28.33
CA PRO A 41 4.04 -16.62 -29.07
C PRO A 41 3.85 -16.68 -30.59
N GLN A 42 2.62 -16.56 -31.12
CA GLN A 42 2.38 -16.53 -32.57
C GLN A 42 3.07 -15.33 -33.26
N ALA A 43 3.33 -14.23 -32.55
CA ALA A 43 4.02 -13.05 -33.11
C ALA A 43 5.55 -13.17 -33.10
N PHE A 44 6.10 -14.10 -32.32
CA PHE A 44 7.53 -14.27 -32.08
C PHE A 44 7.94 -15.67 -32.57
N GLY A 45 8.54 -15.75 -33.77
CA GLY A 45 8.83 -17.01 -34.47
C GLY A 45 9.60 -18.07 -33.66
N ILE A 46 9.80 -19.27 -34.25
CA ILE A 46 10.30 -20.51 -33.59
C ILE A 46 11.52 -20.35 -32.65
N ILE A 47 12.40 -19.37 -32.88
CA ILE A 47 13.54 -19.10 -31.96
C ILE A 47 13.06 -18.58 -30.60
N CYS A 48 12.02 -17.74 -30.59
CA CYS A 48 11.49 -17.16 -29.37
C CYS A 48 10.56 -18.13 -28.64
N SER A 49 9.92 -19.08 -29.32
CA SER A 49 9.06 -20.10 -28.67
C SER A 49 9.78 -21.00 -27.66
N PHE A 50 11.12 -21.13 -27.75
CA PHE A 50 11.92 -21.82 -26.72
C PHE A 50 12.31 -20.93 -25.54
N PHE A 51 12.37 -19.62 -25.75
CA PHE A 51 12.69 -18.62 -24.72
C PHE A 51 11.43 -18.11 -23.98
N THR A 52 10.26 -18.21 -24.60
CA THR A 52 8.98 -17.79 -24.02
C THR A 52 8.61 -18.56 -22.75
N PRO A 53 8.76 -19.90 -22.65
CA PRO A 53 8.37 -20.62 -21.44
C PRO A 53 9.20 -20.24 -20.20
N PRO A 54 10.55 -20.13 -20.26
CA PRO A 54 11.33 -19.60 -19.14
C PRO A 54 10.95 -18.17 -18.77
N CYS A 55 10.78 -17.29 -19.76
CA CYS A 55 10.37 -15.90 -19.51
C CYS A 55 8.99 -15.82 -18.83
N LEU A 56 8.01 -16.62 -19.26
CA LEU A 56 6.68 -16.69 -18.64
C LEU A 56 6.75 -17.16 -17.19
N ALA A 57 7.58 -18.18 -16.89
CA ALA A 57 7.78 -18.65 -15.52
C ALA A 57 8.37 -17.55 -14.62
N PHE A 58 9.41 -16.84 -15.08
CA PHE A 58 9.96 -15.70 -14.36
C PHE A 58 8.95 -14.56 -14.21
N SER A 59 8.18 -14.24 -15.25
CA SER A 59 7.13 -13.22 -15.18
C SER A 59 6.04 -13.59 -14.18
N SER A 60 5.61 -14.85 -14.10
CA SER A 60 4.64 -15.30 -13.10
C SER A 60 5.16 -15.18 -11.66
N ALA A 61 6.44 -15.51 -11.43
CA ALA A 61 7.08 -15.35 -10.12
C ALA A 61 7.19 -13.86 -9.75
N ALA A 62 7.56 -13.01 -10.70
CA ALA A 62 7.62 -11.56 -10.52
C ALA A 62 6.23 -10.97 -10.20
N LEU A 63 5.18 -11.38 -10.93
CA LEU A 63 3.80 -10.95 -10.68
C LEU A 63 3.30 -11.36 -9.29
N THR A 64 3.67 -12.57 -8.85
CA THR A 64 3.33 -13.04 -7.50
C THR A 64 4.02 -12.20 -6.41
N ALA A 65 5.29 -11.85 -6.60
CA ALA A 65 6.02 -10.98 -5.69
C ALA A 65 5.45 -9.56 -5.65
N ILE A 66 5.08 -9.01 -6.82
CA ILE A 66 4.41 -7.71 -6.95
C ILE A 66 3.08 -7.70 -6.18
N GLY A 67 2.25 -8.73 -6.31
CA GLY A 67 1.00 -8.84 -5.55
C GLY A 67 1.21 -8.96 -4.03
N ALA A 68 2.28 -9.64 -3.59
CA ALA A 68 2.64 -9.71 -2.17
C ALA A 68 3.07 -8.34 -1.62
N ILE A 69 3.82 -7.57 -2.41
CA ILE A 69 4.25 -6.20 -2.07
C ILE A 69 3.04 -5.27 -2.00
N GLU A 70 2.13 -5.32 -2.99
CA GLU A 70 0.89 -4.56 -2.99
C GLU A 70 0.05 -4.85 -1.73
N GLY A 71 -0.12 -6.13 -1.39
CA GLY A 71 -0.86 -6.54 -0.20
C GLY A 71 -0.19 -6.08 1.11
N ALA A 72 1.14 -6.08 1.18
CA ALA A 72 1.89 -5.59 2.33
C ALA A 72 1.78 -4.06 2.48
N LEU A 73 1.89 -3.32 1.37
CA LEU A 73 1.71 -1.86 1.33
C LEU A 73 0.30 -1.46 1.74
N GLY A 74 -0.73 -2.16 1.24
CA GLY A 74 -2.13 -1.90 1.60
C GLY A 74 -2.41 -2.17 3.08
N LYS A 75 -1.87 -3.27 3.64
CA LYS A 75 -1.96 -3.54 5.10
C LYS A 75 -1.25 -2.48 5.93
N GLY A 76 -0.08 -2.03 5.49
CA GLY A 76 0.67 -0.96 6.13
C GLY A 76 -0.10 0.37 6.13
N ALA A 77 -0.65 0.76 4.97
CA ALA A 77 -1.49 1.96 4.84
C ALA A 77 -2.69 1.90 5.79
N GLY A 78 -3.42 0.78 5.81
CA GLY A 78 -4.58 0.61 6.68
C GLY A 78 -4.24 0.67 8.18
N ALA A 79 -3.09 0.14 8.59
CA ALA A 79 -2.64 0.22 9.98
C ALA A 79 -2.27 1.67 10.37
N VAL A 80 -1.65 2.42 9.47
CA VAL A 80 -1.31 3.83 9.68
C VAL A 80 -2.57 4.70 9.75
N ASP A 81 -3.55 4.48 8.89
CA ASP A 81 -4.84 5.16 8.93
C ASP A 81 -5.61 4.86 10.22
N ALA A 82 -5.63 3.60 10.66
CA ALA A 82 -6.25 3.23 11.94
C ALA A 82 -5.58 3.94 13.12
N CYS A 83 -4.26 4.04 13.12
CA CYS A 83 -3.51 4.79 14.14
C CYS A 83 -3.85 6.28 14.13
N SER A 84 -3.94 6.91 12.94
CA SER A 84 -4.36 8.31 12.79
C SER A 84 -5.78 8.54 13.34
N ALA A 85 -6.71 7.64 13.03
CA ALA A 85 -8.09 7.71 13.53
C ALA A 85 -8.16 7.59 15.07
N ASP A 86 -7.35 6.73 15.68
CA ASP A 86 -7.28 6.58 17.13
C ASP A 86 -6.74 7.85 17.81
N PHE A 87 -5.73 8.50 17.22
CA PHE A 87 -5.24 9.80 17.71
C PHE A 87 -6.33 10.87 17.67
N GLN A 88 -7.03 11.02 16.53
CA GLN A 88 -8.10 12.01 16.38
C GLN A 88 -9.25 11.76 17.36
N LYS A 89 -9.63 10.48 17.55
CA LYS A 89 -10.68 10.10 18.50
C LYS A 89 -10.29 10.42 19.95
N THR A 90 -9.04 10.17 20.31
CA THR A 90 -8.51 10.47 21.64
C THR A 90 -8.46 11.98 21.87
N ASP A 91 -8.00 12.75 20.89
CA ASP A 91 -7.93 14.20 20.96
C ASP A 91 -9.32 14.84 21.11
N ALA A 92 -10.30 14.36 20.32
CA ALA A 92 -11.70 14.78 20.45
C ALA A 92 -12.30 14.46 21.83
N ALA A 93 -11.97 13.30 22.41
CA ALA A 93 -12.44 12.93 23.74
C ALA A 93 -11.84 13.84 24.83
N VAL A 94 -10.55 14.16 24.73
CA VAL A 94 -9.87 15.09 25.65
C VAL A 94 -10.43 16.50 25.52
N ALA A 95 -10.63 16.99 24.30
CA ALA A 95 -11.25 18.29 24.05
C ALA A 95 -12.64 18.40 24.68
N GLN A 96 -13.49 17.38 24.52
CA GLN A 96 -14.81 17.33 25.14
C GLN A 96 -14.75 17.33 26.68
N MET A 97 -13.78 16.63 27.29
CA MET A 97 -13.61 16.67 28.75
C MET A 97 -13.17 18.05 29.21
N HIS A 98 -12.25 18.69 28.49
CA HIS A 98 -11.77 20.02 28.80
C HIS A 98 -12.90 21.07 28.72
N ASP A 99 -13.73 21.02 27.68
CA ASP A 99 -14.88 21.93 27.55
C ASP A 99 -15.92 21.73 28.66
N LYS A 100 -16.17 20.49 29.07
CA LYS A 100 -17.03 20.20 30.22
C LYS A 100 -16.49 20.81 31.51
N LEU A 101 -15.18 20.68 31.76
CA LEU A 101 -14.52 21.26 32.94
C LEU A 101 -14.58 22.79 32.93
N ARG A 102 -14.41 23.40 31.75
CA ARG A 102 -14.46 24.86 31.59
C ARG A 102 -15.86 25.45 31.78
N GLY A 103 -16.91 24.69 31.49
CA GLY A 103 -18.30 25.11 31.75
C GLY A 103 -18.74 25.01 33.21
N THR A 104 -17.95 24.37 34.07
CA THR A 104 -18.22 24.19 35.51
C THR A 104 -17.47 25.15 36.45
N LEU A 105 -16.59 26.00 35.91
CA LEU A 105 -15.85 27.05 36.64
C LEU A 105 -16.43 28.42 36.33
#